data_AF-A0A1F9DBN8-F1
#
_entry.id   AF-A0A1F9DBN8-F1
#
_cell.length_a   1.000
_cell.length_b   1.000
_cell.length_c   1.000
_cell.angle_alpha   90.00
_cell.angle_beta   90.00
_cell.angle_gamma   90.00
#
_symmetry.space_group_name_H-M   'P 1'
#
loop_
_entity.id
_entity.type
_entity.pdbx_description
1 polymer ?
#
loop_
_entity_poly.entity_id
_entity_poly.type
_entity_poly.pdbx_seq_one_letter_code
_entity_poly.pdbx_strand_id
1 'polypeptide(L)'
;MVTQIPGGVMSNMVAQLRQIGALDRLDEIVHEIPRARENLGYISLVTPTSQIIVVQATLNVIKGERYKIITSQTRGLLKGGYGETPGPVNQELPKRL
;
A
#
# COMPACT_ATOMS: atom_id res chain seq x y z
N MET A 1 7.01 6.49 -14.04
CA MET A 1 8.01 6.45 -12.96
C MET A 1 8.04 5.05 -12.38
N VAL A 2 9.18 4.38 -12.36
CA VAL A 2 9.33 3.07 -11.71
C VAL A 2 9.43 3.35 -10.21
N THR A 3 8.41 2.95 -9.47
CA THR A 3 8.38 3.08 -8.01
C THR A 3 9.40 2.10 -7.42
N GLN A 4 10.50 2.59 -6.83
CA GLN A 4 11.48 1.71 -6.20
C GLN A 4 10.90 1.13 -4.90
N ILE A 5 10.46 -0.12 -4.97
CA ILE A 5 10.09 -0.92 -3.80
C ILE A 5 11.37 -1.56 -3.26
N PRO A 6 11.65 -1.47 -1.94
CA PRO A 6 12.78 -2.19 -1.36
C PRO A 6 12.73 -3.68 -1.71
N GLY A 7 13.86 -4.25 -2.14
CA GLY A 7 13.92 -5.63 -2.64
C GLY A 7 13.36 -6.67 -1.66
N GLY A 8 13.62 -6.52 -0.36
CA GLY A 8 13.07 -7.41 0.68
C GLY A 8 11.54 -7.36 0.78
N VAL A 9 10.93 -6.17 0.62
CA VAL A 9 9.46 -6.02 0.65
C VAL A 9 8.83 -6.65 -0.58
N MET A 10 9.45 -6.46 -1.75
CA MET A 10 9.01 -7.09 -3.00
C MET A 10 9.07 -8.62 -2.92
N SER A 11 10.21 -9.18 -2.49
CA SER A 11 10.38 -10.64 -2.35
C SER A 11 9.38 -11.25 -1.37
N ASN A 12 9.11 -10.59 -0.24
CA ASN A 12 8.12 -11.04 0.73
C ASN A 12 6.69 -11.03 0.16
N MET A 13 6.32 -9.98 -0.58
CA MET A 13 5.02 -9.91 -1.24
C MET A 13 4.86 -11.02 -2.27
N VAL A 14 5.86 -11.24 -3.12
CA VAL A 14 5.84 -12.31 -4.14
C VAL A 14 5.69 -13.69 -3.49
N ALA A 15 6.40 -13.94 -2.38
CA ALA A 15 6.26 -15.18 -1.63
C ALA A 15 4.82 -15.38 -1.09
N GLN A 16 4.20 -14.33 -0.56
CA GLN A 16 2.81 -14.38 -0.06
C GLN A 16 1.81 -14.63 -1.20
N LEU A 17 1.97 -13.96 -2.35
CA LEU A 17 1.10 -14.16 -3.52
C LEU A 17 1.19 -15.59 -4.05
N ARG A 18 2.40 -16.17 -4.07
CA ARG A 18 2.58 -17.59 -4.44
C ARG A 18 1.84 -18.53 -3.50
N GLN A 19 1.88 -18.28 -2.19
CA GLN A 19 1.20 -19.12 -1.20
C GLN A 19 -0.32 -19.14 -1.37
N ILE A 20 -0.92 -18.03 -1.82
CA ILE A 20 -2.37 -17.92 -2.04
C ILE A 20 -2.78 -18.15 -3.50
N GLY A 21 -1.84 -18.53 -4.37
CA GLY A 21 -2.11 -18.78 -5.80
C GLY A 21 -2.51 -17.53 -6.60
N ALA A 22 -2.11 -16.33 -6.18
CA ALA A 22 -2.48 -15.05 -6.81
C ALA A 22 -1.28 -14.33 -7.45
N LEU A 23 -0.26 -15.07 -7.90
CA LEU A 23 0.96 -14.50 -8.48
C LEU A 23 0.69 -13.80 -9.82
N ASP A 24 -0.32 -14.25 -10.57
CA ASP A 24 -0.83 -13.64 -11.79
C ASP A 24 -1.25 -12.18 -11.61
N ARG A 25 -1.61 -11.79 -10.38
CA ARG A 25 -2.03 -10.43 -10.03
C ARG A 25 -0.88 -9.50 -9.66
N LEU A 26 0.36 -9.97 -9.73
CA LEU A 26 1.54 -9.18 -9.36
C LEU A 26 1.63 -7.86 -10.13
N ASP A 27 1.38 -7.90 -11.44
CA ASP A 27 1.43 -6.70 -12.27
C ASP A 27 0.36 -5.69 -11.87
N GLU A 28 -0.88 -6.12 -11.59
CA GLU A 28 -1.94 -5.24 -11.07
C GLU A 28 -1.50 -4.55 -9.77
N ILE A 29 -0.84 -5.29 -8.86
CA ILE A 29 -0.38 -4.76 -7.57
C ILE A 29 0.73 -3.73 -7.78
N VAL A 30 1.70 -3.99 -8.66
CA VAL A 30 2.76 -3.03 -9.00
C VAL A 30 2.17 -1.72 -9.54
N HIS A 31 1.09 -1.78 -10.32
CA HIS A 31 0.38 -0.60 -10.82
C HIS A 31 -0.51 0.09 -9.77
N GLU A 32 -0.95 -0.61 -8.72
CA GLU A 32 -1.74 -0.03 -7.63
C GLU A 32 -0.86 0.69 -6.59
N ILE A 33 0.37 0.23 -6.37
CA ILE A 33 1.32 0.83 -5.41
C ILE A 33 1.48 2.35 -5.57
N PRO A 34 1.75 2.93 -6.76
CA PRO A 34 1.86 4.38 -6.90
C PRO A 34 0.55 5.11 -6.54
N ARG A 35 -0.61 4.52 -6.86
CA ARG A 35 -1.92 5.10 -6.54
C ARG A 35 -2.24 5.01 -5.05
N ALA A 36 -1.84 3.93 -4.40
CA ALA A 36 -1.96 3.77 -2.95
C ALA A 36 -1.05 4.76 -2.22
N ARG A 37 0.18 4.95 -2.72
CA ARG A 37 1.13 5.94 -2.19
C ARG A 37 0.58 7.36 -2.29
N GLU A 38 0.01 7.73 -3.43
CA GLU A 38 -0.62 9.03 -3.63
C GLU A 38 -1.76 9.27 -2.63
N ASN A 39 -2.68 8.31 -2.51
CA ASN A 39 -3.79 8.40 -1.56
C ASN A 39 -3.36 8.51 -0.10
N LEU A 40 -2.15 8.02 0.23
CA LEU A 40 -1.56 8.08 1.56
C LEU A 40 -0.58 9.27 1.69
N GLY A 41 -0.71 10.29 0.83
CA GLY A 41 0.02 11.56 0.97
C GLY A 41 1.48 11.51 0.50
N TYR A 42 1.79 10.67 -0.50
CA TYR A 42 3.11 10.56 -1.12
C TYR A 42 4.27 10.18 -0.18
N ILE A 43 3.98 9.54 0.96
CA ILE A 43 4.98 9.10 1.92
C ILE A 43 6.12 8.28 1.26
N SER A 44 7.32 8.43 1.80
CA SER A 44 8.52 7.75 1.31
C SER A 44 8.39 6.24 1.38
N LEU A 45 8.92 5.54 0.37
CA LEU A 45 8.92 4.07 0.29
C LEU A 45 10.17 3.47 0.93
N VAL A 46 10.41 3.86 2.18
CA VAL A 46 11.46 3.29 3.03
C VAL A 46 10.83 2.46 4.14
N THR A 47 11.59 1.63 4.84
CA THR A 47 11.06 0.89 5.98
C THR A 47 10.74 1.85 7.12
N PRO A 48 9.58 1.73 7.81
CA PRO A 48 8.54 0.70 7.67
C PRO A 48 7.41 1.02 6.66
N THR A 49 7.34 2.25 6.15
CA THR A 49 6.20 2.77 5.37
C THR A 49 6.02 2.11 4.00
N SER A 50 7.11 1.62 3.39
CA SER A 50 7.08 0.83 2.16
C SER A 50 6.21 -0.41 2.29
N GLN A 51 6.31 -1.13 3.40
CA GLN A 51 5.52 -2.33 3.65
C GLN A 51 4.02 -2.01 3.81
N ILE A 52 3.70 -0.90 4.47
CA ILE A 52 2.30 -0.46 4.65
C ILE A 52 1.64 -0.21 3.30
N ILE A 53 2.31 0.53 2.41
CA ILE A 53 1.81 0.83 1.06
C ILE A 53 1.64 -0.45 0.26
N VAL A 54 2.65 -1.32 0.26
CA VAL A 54 2.64 -2.57 -0.53
C VAL A 54 1.53 -3.51 -0.06
N VAL A 55 1.35 -3.69 1.25
CA VAL A 55 0.27 -4.50 1.82
C VAL A 55 -1.09 -3.90 1.48
N GLN A 56 -1.26 -2.58 1.61
CA GLN A 56 -2.53 -1.94 1.28
C GLN A 56 -2.86 -2.06 -0.21
N ALA A 57 -1.89 -1.87 -1.10
CA ALA A 57 -2.05 -2.05 -2.54
C ALA A 57 -2.41 -3.50 -2.90
N THR A 58 -1.73 -4.47 -2.26
CA THR A 58 -2.04 -5.89 -2.40
C THR A 58 -3.49 -6.18 -2.01
N LEU A 59 -3.95 -5.67 -0.86
CA LEU A 59 -5.33 -5.86 -0.41
C LEU A 59 -6.35 -5.22 -1.36
N ASN A 60 -6.08 -4.02 -1.86
CA ASN A 60 -6.95 -3.33 -2.82
C ASN A 60 -7.18 -4.20 -4.07
N VAL A 61 -6.10 -4.76 -4.63
CA VAL A 61 -6.15 -5.63 -5.80
C VAL A 61 -6.84 -6.95 -5.45
N ILE A 62 -6.36 -7.68 -4.43
CA ILE A 62 -6.91 -8.98 -4.02
C ILE A 62 -8.40 -8.93 -3.71
N LYS A 63 -8.89 -7.83 -3.12
CA LYS A 63 -10.32 -7.66 -2.79
C LYS A 63 -11.15 -7.10 -3.95
N GLY A 64 -10.54 -6.66 -5.04
CA GLY A 64 -11.20 -6.06 -6.20
C GLY A 64 -11.83 -4.69 -5.92
N GLU A 65 -11.56 -4.11 -4.75
CA GLU A 65 -12.17 -2.86 -4.30
C GLU A 65 -11.16 -2.12 -3.41
N ARG A 66 -10.81 -0.89 -3.81
CA ARG A 66 -9.80 -0.08 -3.12
C ARG A 66 -10.29 0.28 -1.71
N TYR A 67 -9.45 0.02 -0.70
CA TYR A 67 -9.72 0.33 0.71
C TYR A 67 -10.99 -0.32 1.27
N LYS A 68 -11.46 -1.43 0.67
CA LYS A 68 -12.47 -2.29 1.29
C LYS A 68 -12.00 -2.82 2.65
N ILE A 69 -10.72 -3.17 2.72
CA ILE A 69 -10.03 -3.53 3.96
C ILE A 69 -8.89 -2.53 4.15
N ILE A 70 -8.94 -1.78 5.25
CA ILE A 70 -7.89 -0.86 5.68
C ILE A 70 -7.15 -1.52 6.86
N THR A 71 -5.83 -1.66 6.76
CA THR A 71 -5.02 -2.26 7.84
C THR A 71 -4.86 -1.30 9.01
N SER A 72 -4.60 -1.82 10.21
CA SER A 72 -4.30 -0.98 11.39
C SER A 72 -3.10 -0.05 11.16
N GLN A 73 -2.08 -0.52 10.43
CA GLN A 73 -0.92 0.28 10.06
C GLN A 73 -1.29 1.43 9.12
N THR A 74 -2.11 1.17 8.10
CA THR A 74 -2.64 2.23 7.21
C THR A 74 -3.47 3.22 8.00
N ARG A 75 -4.31 2.76 8.95
CA ARG A 75 -5.06 3.67 9.84
C ARG A 75 -4.14 4.53 10.71
N GLY A 76 -3.09 3.94 11.26
CA GLY A 76 -2.08 4.66 12.04
C GLY A 76 -1.39 5.75 11.22
N LEU A 77 -1.05 5.44 9.97
CA LEU A 77 -0.50 6.40 9.01
C LEU A 77 -1.47 7.55 8.73
N LEU A 78 -2.73 7.24 8.43
CA LEU A 78 -3.76 8.26 8.18
C LEU A 78 -4.04 9.16 9.40
N LYS A 79 -3.75 8.67 10.61
CA LYS A 79 -3.87 9.43 11.87
C LYS A 79 -2.59 10.19 12.24
N GLY A 80 -1.58 10.22 11.38
CA GLY A 80 -0.32 10.93 11.63
C GLY A 80 0.69 10.15 12.48
N GLY A 81 0.49 8.85 12.72
CA GLY A 81 1.38 8.02 13.54
C GLY A 81 2.79 7.79 12.96
N TYR A 82 3.03 8.24 11.71
CA TYR A 82 4.34 8.17 11.03
C TYR A 82 4.88 9.55 10.67
N GLY A 83 4.35 10.61 11.30
CA GLY A 83 4.67 12.00 11.00
C GLY A 83 3.78 12.62 9.93
N GLU A 84 4.14 13.83 9.50
CA GLU A 84 3.42 14.56 8.46
C GLU A 84 3.68 13.93 7.09
N THR A 85 2.60 13.76 6.32
CA THR A 85 2.71 13.28 4.94
C THR A 85 3.13 14.43 4.01
N PRO A 86 4.07 14.22 3.07
CA PRO A 86 4.54 15.27 2.16
C PRO A 86 3.45 15.89 1.27
N GLY A 87 2.38 15.14 0.99
CA GLY A 87 1.24 15.62 0.22
C GLY A 87 -0.10 15.32 0.89
N PRO A 88 -1.19 15.79 0.28
CA PRO A 88 -2.53 15.59 0.82
C PRO A 88 -2.91 14.12 0.79
N VAL A 89 -3.44 13.65 1.91
CA VAL A 89 -4.09 12.34 2.00
C VAL A 89 -5.46 12.41 1.33
N ASN A 90 -5.88 11.32 0.70
CA ASN A 90 -7.21 11.22 0.10
C ASN A 90 -8.30 11.45 1.17
N GLN A 91 -9.11 12.50 0.97
CA GLN A 91 -10.11 12.98 1.92
C GLN A 91 -11.25 11.98 2.21
N GLU A 92 -11.45 10.98 1.35
CA GLU A 92 -12.45 9.93 1.58
C GLU A 92 -11.97 8.87 2.56
N LEU A 93 -10.65 8.67 2.70
CA LEU A 93 -10.10 7.62 3.57
C LEU A 93 -10.38 7.88 5.05
N PRO A 94 -10.16 9.09 5.60
CA PRO A 94 -10.51 9.39 6.99
C PRO A 94 -11.99 9.16 7.32
N LYS A 95 -12.90 9.31 6.36
CA LYS A 95 -14.34 9.08 6.55
C LYS A 95 -14.71 7.60 6.66
N ARG A 96 -13.82 6.70 6.25
CA ARG A 96 -13.98 5.23 6.29
C ARG A 96 -13.29 4.57 7.49
N LEU A 97 -12.66 5.36 8.37
CA LEU A 97 -11.88 4.89 9.53
C LEU A 97 -12.71 4.60 10.77
#